data_AF-A0A6L8SY64-F1
#
_entry.id   AF-A0A6L8SY64-F1
#
_cell.length_a   1.000
_cell.length_b   1.000
_cell.length_c   1.000
_cell.angle_alpha   90.00
_cell.angle_beta   90.00
_cell.angle_gamma   90.00
#
_symmetry.space_group_name_H-M   'P 1'
#
loop_
_entity.id
_entity.type
_entity.pdbx_description
1 polymer ?
#
loop_
_entity_poly.entity_id
_entity_poly.type
_entity_poly.pdbx_seq_one_letter_code
_entity_poly.pdbx_strand_id
1 'polypeptide(L)'
;MCEALGVDRLNSWSRVNCVHNGLYEYFLKYVLHKKEDRDDSIYKVTGGISHDIIERFYTEELAYEKMAEEFDEGWMMAFDIADLKFVRGDGARNNSIATKYYYDLKNFFETHEKITDHIDIEKFVTVKVGDEYYQGYIDALVTDENGNYTILDWKTSSIYKGDKAKNECGQLVMYSLALHQMGIPFEKIKIAWNFLKYQCVTVQSKKGVKKVREIERFELGEKLQANAKMWLKEFGYEENMLEYLDKLAQTNDITCLPPEVQEKYELHDCYVYVDLTPELIQYWENFIINTMKMIRDKEATYAELKAAGKYDEADKLWWEDEESLKKQSYYLTNLCGYSTKLYKPLKAYLDAQDAKKNGDILGTKNKQDEEYDIDNLDWLNDL
;
A
#
# COMPACT_ATOMS: atom_id res chain seq x y z
N MET A 1 -14.91 -17.44 20.16
CA MET A 1 -14.58 -16.03 20.43
C MET A 1 -15.82 -15.14 20.45
N CYS A 2 -16.64 -15.08 19.39
CA CYS A 2 -17.90 -14.30 19.40
C CYS A 2 -18.79 -14.59 20.61
N GLU A 3 -19.02 -15.86 20.95
CA GLU A 3 -19.79 -16.28 22.13
C GLU A 3 -19.18 -15.75 23.44
N ALA A 4 -17.85 -15.85 23.60
CA ALA A 4 -17.14 -15.37 24.78
C ALA A 4 -17.20 -13.83 24.92
N LEU A 5 -17.29 -13.12 23.80
CA LEU A 5 -17.39 -11.66 23.75
C LEU A 5 -18.85 -11.17 23.73
N GLY A 6 -19.83 -12.07 23.64
CA GLY A 6 -21.26 -11.71 23.58
C GLY A 6 -21.65 -10.94 22.31
N VAL A 7 -20.96 -11.16 21.18
CA VAL A 7 -21.23 -10.48 19.90
C VAL A 7 -21.70 -11.45 18.83
N ASP A 8 -22.47 -10.93 17.86
CA ASP A 8 -22.95 -11.70 16.71
C ASP A 8 -21.87 -11.92 15.65
N ARG A 9 -20.89 -11.00 15.55
CA ARG A 9 -19.77 -11.10 14.62
C ARG A 9 -18.50 -10.45 15.15
N LEU A 10 -17.38 -10.87 14.56
CA LEU A 10 -16.10 -10.17 14.65
C LEU A 10 -15.84 -9.45 13.35
N ASN A 11 -15.41 -8.20 13.46
CA ASN A 11 -15.07 -7.35 12.33
C ASN A 11 -13.56 -7.38 12.07
N SER A 12 -13.12 -6.76 10.98
CA SER A 12 -11.70 -6.56 10.67
C SER A 12 -11.51 -5.18 10.06
N TRP A 13 -10.27 -4.68 10.06
CA TRP A 13 -9.94 -3.44 9.35
C TRP A 13 -10.38 -3.48 7.90
N SER A 14 -10.09 -4.57 7.18
CA SER A 14 -10.46 -4.74 5.78
C SER A 14 -11.97 -4.61 5.54
N ARG A 15 -12.81 -5.04 6.49
CA ARG A 15 -14.27 -4.86 6.42
C ARG A 15 -14.66 -3.39 6.50
N VAL A 16 -14.05 -2.63 7.41
CA VAL A 16 -14.30 -1.18 7.56
C VAL A 16 -13.77 -0.43 6.34
N ASN A 17 -12.52 -0.70 5.95
CA ASN A 17 -11.85 -0.04 4.84
C ASN A 17 -12.51 -0.34 3.48
N CYS A 18 -13.16 -1.49 3.33
CA CYS A 18 -13.87 -1.83 2.10
C CYS A 18 -14.98 -0.81 1.77
N VAL A 19 -15.66 -0.25 2.78
CA VAL A 19 -16.66 0.82 2.56
C VAL A 19 -16.01 2.09 2.01
N HIS A 20 -14.79 2.39 2.43
CA HIS A 20 -14.05 3.56 1.97
C HIS A 20 -13.67 3.45 0.48
N ASN A 21 -13.33 2.23 0.04
CA ASN A 21 -12.99 1.94 -1.35
C ASN A 21 -14.22 1.81 -2.26
N GLY A 22 -15.29 1.17 -1.77
CA GLY A 22 -16.51 0.95 -2.53
C GLY A 22 -17.63 0.37 -1.65
N LEU A 23 -18.70 1.15 -1.45
CA LEU A 23 -19.86 0.69 -0.69
C LEU A 23 -20.52 -0.54 -1.35
N TYR A 24 -20.57 -0.58 -2.68
CA TYR A 24 -21.14 -1.71 -3.39
C TYR A 24 -20.18 -2.92 -3.43
N GLU A 25 -18.85 -2.69 -3.36
CA GLU A 25 -17.88 -3.76 -3.08
C GLU A 25 -18.20 -4.44 -1.74
N TYR A 26 -18.40 -3.64 -0.67
CA TYR A 26 -18.78 -4.15 0.64
C TYR A 26 -20.04 -5.01 0.55
N PHE A 27 -21.06 -4.53 -0.17
CA PHE A 27 -22.30 -5.26 -0.37
C PHE A 27 -22.09 -6.61 -1.05
N LEU A 28 -21.33 -6.65 -2.15
CA LEU A 28 -21.03 -7.89 -2.87
C LEU A 28 -20.27 -8.87 -1.96
N LYS A 29 -19.27 -8.39 -1.22
CA LYS A 29 -18.32 -9.21 -0.47
C LYS A 29 -18.84 -9.69 0.89
N TYR A 30 -19.38 -8.77 1.68
CA TYR A 30 -19.72 -9.01 3.08
C TYR A 30 -21.20 -9.24 3.34
N VAL A 31 -22.10 -8.81 2.44
CA VAL A 31 -23.55 -9.00 2.58
C VAL A 31 -24.05 -10.13 1.68
N LEU A 32 -23.62 -10.14 0.40
CA LEU A 32 -24.01 -11.17 -0.56
C LEU A 32 -23.05 -12.35 -0.64
N HIS A 33 -21.85 -12.23 -0.09
CA HIS A 33 -20.79 -13.24 -0.17
C HIS A 33 -20.51 -13.74 -1.61
N LYS A 34 -20.55 -12.83 -2.58
CA LYS A 34 -20.20 -13.15 -3.97
C LYS A 34 -18.70 -13.30 -4.12
N LYS A 35 -18.29 -14.35 -4.82
CA LYS A 35 -16.89 -14.53 -5.21
C LYS A 35 -16.45 -13.40 -6.15
N GLU A 36 -15.25 -12.88 -5.91
CA GLU A 36 -14.55 -11.96 -6.81
C GLU A 36 -14.45 -12.60 -8.21
N ASP A 37 -14.82 -11.86 -9.26
CA ASP A 37 -14.75 -12.31 -10.66
C ASP A 37 -13.55 -11.70 -11.41
N ARG A 38 -12.64 -11.07 -10.65
CA ARG A 38 -11.29 -10.67 -11.05
C ARG A 38 -10.30 -11.16 -9.99
N ASP A 39 -9.37 -12.04 -10.37
CA ASP A 39 -8.31 -12.55 -9.49
C ASP A 39 -6.90 -12.37 -10.07
N ASP A 40 -6.78 -11.57 -11.12
CA ASP A 40 -5.60 -11.46 -11.98
C ASP A 40 -4.74 -10.21 -11.70
N SER A 41 -4.95 -9.55 -10.56
CA SER A 41 -4.12 -8.41 -10.16
C SER A 41 -2.78 -8.91 -9.63
N ILE A 42 -1.72 -8.67 -10.41
CA ILE A 42 -0.36 -9.03 -10.03
C ILE A 42 0.10 -8.35 -8.74
N TYR A 43 -0.41 -7.14 -8.42
CA TYR A 43 -0.07 -6.45 -7.17
C TYR A 43 -0.45 -7.26 -5.94
N LYS A 44 -1.62 -7.91 -5.94
CA LYS A 44 -2.09 -8.74 -4.83
C LYS A 44 -1.21 -9.98 -4.66
N VAL A 45 -0.86 -10.62 -5.78
CA VAL A 45 -0.06 -11.85 -5.78
C VAL A 45 1.38 -11.58 -5.36
N THR A 46 2.04 -10.60 -5.98
CA THR A 46 3.43 -10.25 -5.67
C THR A 46 3.59 -9.59 -4.29
N GLY A 47 2.57 -8.84 -3.82
CA GLY A 47 2.48 -8.40 -2.44
C GLY A 47 2.44 -9.57 -1.47
N GLY A 48 1.54 -10.55 -1.69
CA GLY A 48 1.47 -11.76 -0.86
C GLY A 48 2.76 -12.58 -0.84
N ILE A 49 3.42 -12.75 -2.00
CA ILE A 49 4.74 -13.39 -2.09
C ILE A 49 5.77 -12.64 -1.21
N SER A 50 5.76 -11.31 -1.26
CA SER A 50 6.71 -10.50 -0.49
C SER A 50 6.50 -10.64 1.01
N HIS A 51 5.25 -10.66 1.49
CA HIS A 51 4.95 -10.89 2.89
C HIS A 51 5.36 -12.31 3.34
N ASP A 52 5.04 -13.34 2.54
CA ASP A 52 5.41 -14.74 2.84
C ASP A 52 6.93 -14.90 3.02
N ILE A 53 7.73 -14.31 2.13
CA ILE A 53 9.19 -14.35 2.21
C ILE A 53 9.69 -13.70 3.50
N ILE A 54 9.15 -12.53 3.86
CA ILE A 54 9.55 -11.81 5.09
C ILE A 54 9.13 -12.59 6.33
N GLU A 55 7.91 -13.15 6.35
CA GLU A 55 7.41 -13.98 7.45
C GLU A 55 8.29 -15.20 7.65
N ARG A 56 8.55 -15.97 6.59
CA ARG A 56 9.43 -17.16 6.63
C ARG A 56 10.85 -16.81 7.05
N PHE A 57 11.36 -15.63 6.66
CA PHE A 57 12.67 -15.18 7.10
C PHE A 57 12.72 -14.91 8.61
N TYR A 58 11.78 -14.13 9.14
CA TYR A 58 11.78 -13.77 10.57
C TYR A 58 11.31 -14.90 11.49
N THR A 59 10.62 -15.91 10.97
CA THR A 59 10.29 -17.16 11.67
C THR A 59 11.39 -18.23 11.54
N GLU A 60 12.54 -17.89 10.93
CA GLU A 60 13.69 -18.77 10.72
C GLU A 60 13.43 -19.98 9.79
N GLU A 61 12.35 -19.95 9.01
CA GLU A 61 12.02 -20.96 7.98
C GLU A 61 12.78 -20.73 6.66
N LEU A 62 13.28 -19.51 6.43
CA LEU A 62 14.02 -19.10 5.25
C LEU A 62 15.32 -18.38 5.62
N ALA A 63 16.44 -18.75 5.00
CA ALA A 63 17.72 -18.06 5.17
C ALA A 63 17.72 -16.72 4.43
N TYR A 64 18.40 -15.71 4.97
CA TYR A 64 18.47 -14.37 4.38
C TYR A 64 18.94 -14.39 2.92
N GLU A 65 19.99 -15.16 2.62
CA GLU A 65 20.59 -15.24 1.29
C GLU A 65 19.66 -15.87 0.25
N LYS A 66 18.55 -16.48 0.68
CA LYS A 66 17.54 -17.12 -0.17
C LYS A 66 16.31 -16.23 -0.44
N MET A 67 16.16 -15.11 0.24
CA MET A 67 14.98 -14.24 0.07
C MET A 67 14.83 -13.73 -1.36
N ALA A 68 15.93 -13.28 -1.98
CA ALA A 68 15.90 -12.77 -3.36
C ALA A 68 15.62 -13.89 -4.39
N GLU A 69 16.10 -15.11 -4.14
CA GLU A 69 15.85 -16.30 -4.98
C GLU A 69 14.37 -16.71 -4.91
N GLU A 70 13.78 -16.76 -3.73
CA GLU A 70 12.34 -17.04 -3.55
C GLU A 70 11.47 -15.98 -4.21
N PHE A 71 11.88 -14.70 -4.15
CA PHE A 71 11.17 -13.63 -4.85
C PHE A 71 11.25 -13.79 -6.37
N ASP A 72 12.43 -14.13 -6.92
CA ASP A 72 12.60 -14.40 -8.34
C ASP A 72 11.69 -15.55 -8.83
N GLU A 73 11.63 -16.64 -8.07
CA GLU A 73 10.78 -17.78 -8.39
C GLU A 73 9.28 -17.42 -8.33
N GLY A 74 8.86 -16.71 -7.28
CA GLY A 74 7.49 -16.23 -7.14
C GLY A 74 7.10 -15.24 -8.25
N TRP A 75 8.00 -14.35 -8.62
CA TRP A 75 7.82 -13.41 -9.73
C TRP A 75 7.64 -14.14 -11.06
N MET A 76 8.52 -15.10 -11.38
CA MET A 76 8.43 -15.90 -12.61
C MET A 76 7.08 -16.64 -12.69
N MET A 77 6.60 -17.20 -11.57
CA MET A 77 5.30 -17.86 -11.52
C MET A 77 4.15 -16.88 -11.77
N ALA A 78 4.18 -15.70 -11.16
CA ALA A 78 3.12 -14.71 -11.27
C ALA A 78 3.10 -13.97 -12.61
N PHE A 79 4.24 -13.45 -13.05
CA PHE A 79 4.34 -12.60 -14.24
C PHE A 79 4.52 -13.42 -15.52
N ASP A 80 5.46 -14.36 -15.56
CA ASP A 80 5.79 -15.08 -16.80
C ASP A 80 4.87 -16.25 -17.10
N ILE A 81 4.53 -17.05 -16.07
CA ILE A 81 3.73 -18.28 -16.24
C ILE A 81 2.24 -17.99 -16.18
N ALA A 82 1.78 -17.26 -15.16
CA ALA A 82 0.37 -16.91 -14.99
C ALA A 82 -0.09 -15.71 -15.84
N ASP A 83 0.85 -14.99 -16.50
CA ASP A 83 0.59 -13.79 -17.32
C ASP A 83 -0.24 -12.72 -16.58
N LEU A 84 -0.02 -12.58 -15.26
CA LEU A 84 -0.69 -11.55 -14.46
C LEU A 84 -0.16 -10.16 -14.84
N LYS A 85 -1.04 -9.16 -14.85
CA LYS A 85 -0.72 -7.83 -15.40
C LYS A 85 -0.96 -6.72 -14.40
N PHE A 86 -0.09 -5.73 -14.45
CA PHE A 86 -0.25 -4.45 -13.77
C PHE A 86 -1.26 -3.56 -14.50
N VAL A 87 -1.20 -3.56 -15.83
CA VAL A 87 -2.08 -2.78 -16.71
C VAL A 87 -2.53 -3.65 -17.88
N ARG A 88 -3.81 -3.57 -18.23
CA ARG A 88 -4.38 -4.29 -19.38
C ARG A 88 -4.47 -3.38 -20.60
N GLY A 89 -4.26 -3.97 -21.78
CA GLY A 89 -4.44 -3.27 -23.06
C GLY A 89 -3.26 -2.36 -23.47
N ASP A 90 -2.26 -2.20 -22.60
CA ASP A 90 -1.03 -1.46 -22.88
C ASP A 90 0.20 -2.25 -22.43
N GLY A 91 0.75 -3.04 -23.36
CA GLY A 91 1.88 -3.93 -23.08
C GLY A 91 3.18 -3.19 -22.76
N ALA A 92 3.43 -2.04 -23.39
CA ALA A 92 4.64 -1.25 -23.15
C ALA A 92 4.63 -0.67 -21.73
N ARG A 93 3.50 -0.08 -21.32
CA ARG A 93 3.31 0.43 -19.97
C ARG A 93 3.34 -0.68 -18.92
N ASN A 94 2.70 -1.82 -19.18
CA ASN A 94 2.77 -2.98 -18.29
C ASN A 94 4.21 -3.43 -18.04
N ASN A 95 5.01 -3.58 -19.10
CA ASN A 95 6.40 -4.02 -19.00
C ASN A 95 7.29 -2.99 -18.30
N SER A 96 7.03 -1.69 -18.49
CA SER A 96 7.73 -0.62 -17.79
C SER A 96 7.50 -0.70 -16.28
N ILE A 97 6.24 -0.80 -15.84
CA ILE A 97 5.87 -0.95 -14.42
C ILE A 97 6.48 -2.23 -13.85
N ALA A 98 6.35 -3.35 -14.57
CA ALA A 98 6.85 -4.65 -14.15
C ALA A 98 8.37 -4.62 -13.91
N THR A 99 9.13 -4.05 -14.84
CA THR A 99 10.59 -3.91 -14.73
C THR A 99 11.00 -3.15 -13.48
N LYS A 100 10.39 -1.98 -13.24
CA LYS A 100 10.70 -1.15 -12.06
C LYS A 100 10.34 -1.87 -10.76
N TYR A 101 9.11 -2.37 -10.67
CA TYR A 101 8.58 -3.02 -9.48
C TYR A 101 9.35 -4.30 -9.12
N TYR A 102 9.70 -5.13 -10.11
CA TYR A 102 10.55 -6.31 -9.92
C TYR A 102 11.91 -5.92 -9.35
N TYR A 103 12.59 -4.96 -9.98
CA TYR A 103 13.90 -4.51 -9.53
C TYR A 103 13.85 -3.98 -8.11
N ASP A 104 12.86 -3.15 -7.80
CA ASP A 104 12.69 -2.56 -6.49
C ASP A 104 12.60 -3.61 -5.38
N LEU A 105 11.69 -4.57 -5.53
CA LEU A 105 11.45 -5.59 -4.52
C LEU A 105 12.61 -6.60 -4.45
N LYS A 106 13.20 -6.98 -5.59
CA LYS A 106 14.39 -7.82 -5.59
C LYS A 106 15.55 -7.15 -4.84
N ASN A 107 15.80 -5.87 -5.13
CA ASN A 107 16.83 -5.11 -4.45
C ASN A 107 16.57 -5.00 -2.95
N PHE A 108 15.30 -4.87 -2.51
CA PHE A 108 14.95 -4.99 -1.10
C PHE A 108 15.41 -6.32 -0.52
N PHE A 109 15.06 -7.45 -1.12
CA PHE A 109 15.45 -8.76 -0.60
C PHE A 109 16.96 -9.04 -0.62
N GLU A 110 17.73 -8.34 -1.47
CA GLU A 110 19.19 -8.43 -1.48
C GLU A 110 19.84 -7.57 -0.38
N THR A 111 19.19 -6.48 0.04
CA THR A 111 19.81 -5.41 0.84
C THR A 111 19.09 -5.08 2.15
N HIS A 112 17.99 -5.77 2.45
CA HIS A 112 17.15 -5.59 3.63
C HIS A 112 17.96 -5.57 4.94
N GLU A 113 17.78 -4.53 5.75
CA GLU A 113 18.45 -4.41 7.04
C GLU A 113 17.72 -5.27 8.06
N LYS A 114 18.29 -6.44 8.40
CA LYS A 114 17.69 -7.36 9.38
C LYS A 114 17.37 -6.64 10.69
N ILE A 115 16.10 -6.68 11.09
CA ILE A 115 15.69 -6.23 12.41
C ILE A 115 16.28 -7.20 13.44
N THR A 116 17.02 -6.65 14.40
CA THR A 116 17.72 -7.42 15.45
C THR A 116 16.97 -7.43 16.79
N ASP A 117 16.06 -6.49 16.98
CA ASP A 117 15.12 -6.47 18.11
C ASP A 117 14.17 -7.67 18.06
N HIS A 118 13.53 -7.96 19.20
CA HIS A 118 12.55 -9.05 19.26
C HIS A 118 11.35 -8.73 18.37
N ILE A 119 10.95 -9.69 17.53
CA ILE A 119 9.87 -9.54 16.56
C ILE A 119 8.86 -10.68 16.72
N ASP A 120 7.59 -10.31 16.89
CA ASP A 120 6.44 -11.21 16.76
C ASP A 120 5.85 -11.04 15.35
N ILE A 121 5.91 -12.06 14.51
CA ILE A 121 5.33 -12.06 13.16
C ILE A 121 3.87 -12.53 13.20
N GLU A 122 3.01 -11.93 12.37
CA GLU A 122 1.59 -12.27 12.23
C GLU A 122 0.89 -12.33 13.62
N LYS A 123 1.14 -11.32 14.45
CA LYS A 123 0.63 -11.28 15.82
C LYS A 123 -0.88 -11.05 15.81
N PHE A 124 -1.62 -12.09 16.17
CA PHE A 124 -3.07 -12.00 16.34
C PHE A 124 -3.45 -11.01 17.47
N VAL A 125 -4.37 -10.10 17.17
CA VAL A 125 -4.91 -9.13 18.13
C VAL A 125 -6.43 -9.03 18.04
N THR A 126 -7.04 -8.69 19.17
CA THR A 126 -8.45 -8.31 19.26
C THR A 126 -8.57 -6.94 19.89
N VAL A 127 -9.49 -6.12 19.39
CA VAL A 127 -9.73 -4.77 19.91
C VAL A 127 -11.21 -4.47 19.95
N LYS A 128 -11.66 -3.80 21.00
CA LYS A 128 -13.00 -3.24 21.07
C LYS A 128 -12.96 -1.78 20.62
N VAL A 129 -13.78 -1.40 19.66
CA VAL A 129 -13.93 -0.01 19.22
C VAL A 129 -15.43 0.34 19.18
N GLY A 130 -15.84 1.30 19.99
CA GLY A 130 -17.26 1.52 20.29
C GLY A 130 -17.92 0.27 20.90
N ASP A 131 -19.03 -0.16 20.32
CA ASP A 131 -19.79 -1.34 20.75
C ASP A 131 -19.37 -2.64 20.04
N GLU A 132 -18.38 -2.56 19.14
CA GLU A 132 -18.03 -3.65 18.23
C GLU A 132 -16.63 -4.19 18.52
N TYR A 133 -16.42 -5.46 18.18
CA TYR A 133 -15.12 -6.11 18.31
C TYR A 133 -14.51 -6.38 16.93
N TYR A 134 -13.20 -6.19 16.86
CA TYR A 134 -12.39 -6.35 15.67
C TYR A 134 -11.26 -7.31 15.96
N GLN A 135 -10.85 -8.05 14.94
CA GLN A 135 -9.68 -8.91 14.96
C GLN A 135 -8.77 -8.59 13.78
N GLY A 136 -7.49 -8.86 13.94
CA GLY A 136 -6.50 -8.74 12.88
C GLY A 136 -5.18 -9.38 13.26
N TYR A 137 -4.25 -9.34 12.33
CA TYR A 137 -2.89 -9.80 12.48
C TYR A 137 -1.99 -8.60 12.20
N ILE A 138 -1.09 -8.30 13.14
CA ILE A 138 -0.02 -7.32 12.94
C ILE A 138 1.10 -8.06 12.21
N ASP A 139 1.47 -7.61 11.01
CA ASP A 139 2.52 -8.27 10.20
C ASP A 139 3.81 -8.47 11.02
N ALA A 140 4.26 -7.41 11.71
CA ALA A 140 5.39 -7.45 12.61
C ALA A 140 5.18 -6.55 13.83
N LEU A 141 5.28 -7.12 15.03
CA LEU A 141 5.32 -6.37 16.28
C LEU A 141 6.73 -6.43 16.85
N VAL A 142 7.48 -5.34 16.71
CA VAL A 142 8.87 -5.24 17.16
C VAL A 142 8.93 -4.65 18.57
N THR A 143 9.67 -5.28 19.47
CA THR A 143 9.88 -4.81 20.85
C THR A 143 11.35 -4.48 21.06
N ASP A 144 11.65 -3.20 21.30
CA ASP A 144 13.02 -2.74 21.56
C ASP A 144 13.47 -3.01 23.01
N GLU A 145 14.77 -2.87 23.27
CA GLU A 145 15.37 -3.06 24.60
C GLU A 145 14.79 -2.14 25.70
N ASN A 146 14.15 -1.02 25.32
CA ASN A 146 13.54 -0.06 26.23
C ASN A 146 12.04 -0.34 26.47
N GLY A 147 11.55 -1.47 25.95
CA GLY A 147 10.15 -1.88 26.05
C GLY A 147 9.20 -0.99 25.25
N ASN A 148 9.67 -0.36 24.17
CA ASN A 148 8.79 0.28 23.19
C ASN A 148 8.39 -0.75 22.12
N TYR A 149 7.16 -0.64 21.64
CA TYR A 149 6.54 -1.51 20.65
C TYR A 149 6.39 -0.75 19.34
N THR A 150 6.84 -1.32 18.24
CA THR A 150 6.57 -0.82 16.89
C THR A 150 5.67 -1.80 16.17
N ILE A 151 4.44 -1.36 15.88
CA ILE A 151 3.54 -2.02 14.95
C ILE A 151 4.04 -1.67 13.56
N LEU A 152 4.56 -2.66 12.86
CA LEU A 152 5.17 -2.54 11.55
C LEU A 152 4.35 -3.31 10.52
N ASP A 153 4.02 -2.66 9.42
CA ASP A 153 3.36 -3.25 8.25
C ASP A 153 4.29 -3.12 7.02
N TRP A 154 4.42 -4.22 6.29
CA TRP A 154 5.27 -4.26 5.09
C TRP A 154 4.46 -3.79 3.88
N LYS A 155 4.98 -2.83 3.12
CA LYS A 155 4.27 -2.27 1.95
C LYS A 155 5.08 -2.42 0.67
N THR A 156 4.49 -3.08 -0.32
CA THR A 156 5.01 -3.12 -1.70
C THR A 156 4.44 -2.01 -2.58
N SER A 157 3.62 -1.10 -2.05
CA SER A 157 3.03 0.01 -2.81
C SER A 157 3.94 1.22 -2.92
N SER A 158 3.49 2.25 -3.63
CA SER A 158 4.11 3.58 -3.57
C SER A 158 4.08 4.15 -2.14
N ILE A 159 5.12 4.89 -1.77
CA ILE A 159 5.32 5.47 -0.44
C ILE A 159 4.18 6.43 -0.03
N TYR A 160 3.88 6.48 1.27
CA TYR A 160 2.94 7.45 1.85
C TYR A 160 3.70 8.63 2.45
N LYS A 161 3.26 9.86 2.15
CA LYS A 161 3.86 11.09 2.65
C LYS A 161 2.78 12.09 3.04
N GLY A 162 3.06 12.96 4.02
CA GLY A 162 2.14 14.03 4.42
C GLY A 162 0.76 13.50 4.85
N ASP A 163 -0.30 14.12 4.34
CA ASP A 163 -1.68 13.78 4.74
C ASP A 163 -2.09 12.37 4.28
N LYS A 164 -1.55 11.88 3.16
CA LYS A 164 -1.72 10.49 2.73
C LYS A 164 -1.32 9.49 3.81
N ALA A 165 -0.21 9.73 4.51
CA ALA A 165 0.21 8.84 5.60
C ALA A 165 -0.80 8.86 6.76
N LYS A 166 -1.41 10.00 7.07
CA LYS A 166 -2.46 10.08 8.09
C LYS A 166 -3.74 9.36 7.65
N ASN A 167 -4.07 9.40 6.37
CA ASN A 167 -5.27 8.80 5.78
C ASN A 167 -5.17 7.28 5.57
N GLU A 168 -3.95 6.73 5.49
CA GLU A 168 -3.76 5.29 5.31
C GLU A 168 -3.41 4.56 6.62
N CYS A 169 -3.10 5.28 7.71
CA CYS A 169 -2.64 4.67 8.98
C CYS A 169 -3.73 4.01 9.84
N GLY A 170 -5.00 4.07 9.43
CA GLY A 170 -6.11 3.64 10.29
C GLY A 170 -6.02 2.19 10.78
N GLN A 171 -5.47 1.28 9.98
CA GLN A 171 -5.18 -0.09 10.40
C GLN A 171 -4.20 -0.14 11.58
N LEU A 172 -3.09 0.58 11.47
CA LEU A 172 -2.04 0.60 12.48
C LEU A 172 -2.53 1.28 13.76
N VAL A 173 -3.38 2.32 13.63
CA VAL A 173 -4.05 2.95 14.77
C VAL A 173 -5.01 1.97 15.45
N MET A 174 -5.79 1.20 14.70
CA MET A 174 -6.66 0.17 15.27
C MET A 174 -5.85 -0.91 16.02
N TYR A 175 -4.68 -1.28 15.52
CA TYR A 175 -3.76 -2.19 16.21
C TYR A 175 -3.12 -1.56 17.45
N SER A 176 -2.82 -0.26 17.44
CA SER A 176 -2.32 0.44 18.63
C SER A 176 -3.37 0.51 19.74
N LEU A 177 -4.64 0.69 19.40
CA LEU A 177 -5.76 0.57 20.33
C LEU A 177 -5.81 -0.85 20.96
N ALA A 178 -5.53 -1.89 20.18
CA ALA A 178 -5.49 -3.28 20.66
C ALA A 178 -4.40 -3.46 21.74
N LEU A 179 -3.17 -3.05 21.44
CA LEU A 179 -2.05 -3.09 22.38
C LEU A 179 -2.32 -2.25 23.63
N HIS A 180 -2.96 -1.09 23.45
CA HIS A 180 -3.34 -0.24 24.56
C HIS A 180 -4.34 -0.90 25.51
N GLN A 181 -5.36 -1.58 24.97
CA GLN A 181 -6.31 -2.34 25.76
C GLN A 181 -5.68 -3.55 26.47
N MET A 182 -4.54 -4.04 25.97
CA MET A 182 -3.72 -5.06 26.63
C MET A 182 -2.82 -4.48 27.75
N GLY A 183 -2.84 -3.16 27.97
CA GLY A 183 -2.13 -2.49 29.05
C GLY A 183 -0.83 -1.77 28.63
N ILE A 184 -0.55 -1.67 27.33
CA ILE A 184 0.64 -0.95 26.83
C ILE A 184 0.30 0.55 26.70
N PRO A 185 1.06 1.46 27.33
CA PRO A 185 0.81 2.89 27.18
C PRO A 185 1.05 3.39 25.75
N PHE A 186 0.26 4.35 25.25
CA PHE A 186 0.41 4.85 23.87
C PHE A 186 1.78 5.46 23.60
N GLU A 187 2.42 6.08 24.59
CA GLU A 187 3.77 6.63 24.48
C GLU A 187 4.85 5.57 24.26
N LYS A 188 4.51 4.30 24.52
CA LYS A 188 5.36 3.14 24.24
C LYS A 188 5.05 2.50 22.89
N ILE A 189 4.03 2.95 22.16
CA ILE A 189 3.63 2.38 20.88
C ILE A 189 4.02 3.32 19.75
N LYS A 190 4.66 2.77 18.72
CA LYS A 190 4.94 3.42 17.45
C LYS A 190 4.20 2.66 16.35
N ILE A 191 3.76 3.38 15.34
CA ILE A 191 3.21 2.79 14.12
C ILE A 191 4.09 3.19 12.95
N ALA A 192 4.39 2.24 12.09
CA ALA A 192 5.21 2.48 10.91
C ALA A 192 4.86 1.52 9.78
N TRP A 193 5.22 1.94 8.57
CA TRP A 193 5.37 1.05 7.44
C TRP A 193 6.84 0.89 7.10
N ASN A 194 7.23 -0.28 6.59
CA ASN A 194 8.43 -0.41 5.78
C ASN A 194 8.02 -0.52 4.30
N PHE A 195 8.38 0.48 3.50
CA PHE A 195 8.08 0.49 2.07
C PHE A 195 9.19 -0.18 1.28
N LEU A 196 8.95 -1.43 0.88
CA LEU A 196 9.93 -2.29 0.23
C LEU A 196 10.47 -1.68 -1.08
N LYS A 197 9.63 -0.95 -1.82
CA LYS A 197 10.05 -0.29 -3.06
C LYS A 197 11.05 0.86 -2.87
N TYR A 198 11.20 1.35 -1.66
CA TYR A 198 11.98 2.54 -1.35
C TYR A 198 13.09 2.19 -0.37
N GLN A 199 14.10 3.06 -0.34
CA GLN A 199 15.16 3.06 0.63
C GLN A 199 15.42 4.47 1.14
N CYS A 200 15.83 4.57 2.40
CA CYS A 200 16.28 5.81 3.02
C CYS A 200 17.78 5.98 2.75
N VAL A 201 18.13 7.05 2.03
CA VAL A 201 19.51 7.40 1.71
C VAL A 201 19.90 8.66 2.46
N THR A 202 20.80 8.53 3.43
CA THR A 202 21.45 9.66 4.08
C THR A 202 22.48 10.24 3.13
N VAL A 203 22.28 11.49 2.70
CA VAL A 203 23.25 12.23 1.88
C VAL A 203 23.94 13.29 2.72
N GLN A 204 25.27 13.34 2.66
CA GLN A 204 26.05 14.41 3.28
C GLN A 204 26.22 15.60 2.33
N SER A 205 26.08 16.82 2.86
CA SER A 205 26.44 18.07 2.16
C SER A 205 27.92 18.44 2.41
N LYS A 206 28.48 19.35 1.60
CA LYS A 206 29.84 19.90 1.82
C LYS A 206 30.05 20.50 3.21
N LYS A 207 28.98 20.99 3.84
CA LYS A 207 29.02 21.58 5.20
C LYS A 207 28.94 20.52 6.31
N GLY A 208 28.93 19.24 5.96
CA GLY A 208 28.82 18.12 6.90
C GLY A 208 27.39 17.79 7.33
N VAL A 209 26.40 18.61 6.97
CA VAL A 209 24.98 18.33 7.29
C VAL A 209 24.52 17.08 6.56
N LYS A 210 23.99 16.11 7.31
CA LYS A 210 23.35 14.90 6.82
C LYS A 210 21.84 15.13 6.62
N LYS A 211 21.30 14.66 5.50
CA LYS A 211 19.85 14.68 5.21
C LYS A 211 19.43 13.31 4.70
N VAL A 212 18.35 12.77 5.26
CA VAL A 212 17.72 11.54 4.75
C VAL A 212 16.82 11.88 3.57
N ARG A 213 16.85 11.03 2.53
CA ARG A 213 15.95 11.08 1.38
C ARG A 213 15.33 9.70 1.19
N GLU A 214 14.02 9.62 1.03
CA GLU A 214 13.39 8.39 0.56
C GLU A 214 13.51 8.35 -0.98
N ILE A 215 14.17 7.32 -1.50
CA ILE A 215 14.44 7.14 -2.93
C ILE A 215 13.87 5.78 -3.35
N GLU A 216 13.12 5.72 -4.45
CA GLU A 216 12.71 4.45 -5.05
C GLU A 216 13.95 3.68 -5.49
N ARG A 217 14.01 2.38 -5.20
CA ARG A 217 15.25 1.61 -5.33
C ARG A 217 15.78 1.63 -6.75
N PHE A 218 14.92 1.50 -7.76
CA PHE A 218 15.24 1.56 -9.20
C PHE A 218 15.80 2.91 -9.66
N GLU A 219 15.58 3.99 -8.90
CA GLU A 219 16.00 5.35 -9.28
C GLU A 219 17.25 5.83 -8.51
N LEU A 220 17.87 5.00 -7.67
CA LEU A 220 18.99 5.37 -6.80
C LEU A 220 20.10 6.12 -7.55
N GLY A 221 20.63 5.50 -8.60
CA GLY A 221 21.75 5.99 -9.40
C GLY A 221 21.43 7.32 -10.09
N GLU A 222 20.22 7.47 -10.61
CA GLU A 222 19.75 8.72 -11.21
C GLU A 222 19.61 9.83 -10.16
N LYS A 223 18.96 9.54 -9.02
CA LYS A 223 18.70 10.53 -7.96
C LYS A 223 19.94 10.96 -7.20
N LEU A 224 21.03 10.18 -7.25
CA LEU A 224 22.31 10.50 -6.61
C LEU A 224 23.29 11.25 -7.51
N GLN A 225 23.06 11.32 -8.83
CA GLN A 225 23.94 11.98 -9.81
C GLN A 225 24.49 13.34 -9.34
N ALA A 226 23.61 14.24 -8.92
CA ALA A 226 24.01 15.59 -8.53
C ALA A 226 24.88 15.62 -7.27
N ASN A 227 24.60 14.74 -6.30
CA ASN A 227 25.37 14.66 -5.06
C ASN A 227 26.71 13.95 -5.30
N ALA A 228 26.72 12.86 -6.06
CA ALA A 228 27.93 12.14 -6.46
C ALA A 228 28.89 13.06 -7.24
N LYS A 229 28.37 13.81 -8.21
CA LYS A 229 29.13 14.81 -8.97
C LYS A 229 29.82 15.84 -8.08
N MET A 230 29.15 16.26 -7.02
CA MET A 230 29.67 17.25 -6.09
C MET A 230 30.85 16.69 -5.28
N TRP A 231 30.76 15.44 -4.81
CA TRP A 231 31.85 14.78 -4.07
C TRP A 231 33.00 14.33 -4.96
N LEU A 232 32.72 13.85 -6.17
CA LEU A 232 33.75 13.53 -7.16
C LEU A 232 34.64 14.74 -7.45
N LYS A 233 34.07 15.94 -7.59
CA LYS A 233 34.83 17.19 -7.71
C LYS A 233 35.63 17.51 -6.45
N GLU A 234 35.01 17.35 -5.28
CA GLU A 234 35.67 17.65 -4.02
C GLU A 234 36.93 16.78 -3.81
N PHE A 235 36.89 15.53 -4.27
CA PHE A 235 37.99 14.58 -4.12
C PHE A 235 38.93 14.50 -5.35
N GLY A 236 38.78 15.38 -6.34
CA GLY A 236 39.73 15.48 -7.45
C GLY A 236 39.53 14.48 -8.59
N TYR A 237 38.31 13.94 -8.75
CA TYR A 237 37.96 12.99 -9.81
C TYR A 237 37.40 13.66 -11.08
N GLU A 238 37.79 14.89 -11.40
CA GLU A 238 37.22 15.64 -12.52
C GLU A 238 37.40 14.95 -13.87
N GLU A 239 38.56 14.33 -14.10
CA GLU A 239 38.89 13.68 -15.37
C GLU A 239 38.01 12.46 -15.66
N ASN A 240 37.68 11.68 -14.62
CA ASN A 240 36.88 10.45 -14.73
C ASN A 240 35.42 10.64 -14.30
N MET A 241 35.01 11.88 -14.02
CA MET A 241 33.70 12.18 -13.44
C MET A 241 32.54 11.65 -14.27
N LEU A 242 32.58 11.86 -15.59
CA LEU A 242 31.52 11.41 -16.49
C LEU A 242 31.42 9.88 -16.48
N GLU A 243 32.54 9.16 -16.46
CA GLU A 243 32.56 7.70 -16.40
C GLU A 243 31.91 7.17 -15.11
N TYR A 244 32.23 7.77 -13.95
CA TYR A 244 31.61 7.39 -12.68
C TYR A 244 30.10 7.67 -12.65
N LEU A 245 29.69 8.83 -13.17
CA LEU A 245 28.28 9.22 -13.22
C LEU A 245 27.49 8.33 -14.19
N ASP A 246 28.05 8.00 -15.35
CA ASP A 246 27.44 7.08 -16.31
C ASP A 246 27.33 5.68 -15.72
N LYS A 247 28.38 5.17 -15.07
CA LYS A 247 28.32 3.87 -14.36
C LYS A 247 27.24 3.88 -13.28
N LEU A 248 27.18 4.91 -12.44
CA LEU A 248 26.17 5.03 -11.40
C LEU A 248 24.75 5.01 -11.96
N ALA A 249 24.50 5.70 -13.07
CA ALA A 249 23.19 5.70 -13.73
C ALA A 249 22.85 4.33 -14.35
N GLN A 250 23.85 3.60 -14.85
CA GLN A 250 23.65 2.31 -15.51
C GLN A 250 23.53 1.14 -14.53
N THR A 251 24.35 1.11 -13.48
CA THR A 251 24.38 0.02 -12.49
C THR A 251 23.40 0.23 -11.36
N ASN A 252 22.97 1.48 -11.13
CA ASN A 252 22.12 1.86 -10.02
C ASN A 252 22.71 1.44 -8.65
N ASP A 253 24.04 1.43 -8.56
CA ASP A 253 24.81 0.96 -7.39
C ASP A 253 25.96 1.92 -7.09
N ILE A 254 26.05 2.39 -5.84
CA ILE A 254 27.08 3.31 -5.39
C ILE A 254 28.48 2.67 -5.34
N THR A 255 28.59 1.34 -5.33
CA THR A 255 29.89 0.65 -5.29
C THR A 255 30.77 0.95 -6.51
N CYS A 256 30.20 1.47 -7.60
CA CYS A 256 30.94 1.93 -8.76
C CYS A 256 31.74 3.23 -8.53
N LEU A 257 31.42 3.99 -7.46
CA LEU A 257 32.07 5.25 -7.11
C LEU A 257 33.35 5.02 -6.30
N PRO A 258 34.25 6.02 -6.18
CA PRO A 258 35.39 5.93 -5.27
C PRO A 258 34.98 5.74 -3.79
N PRO A 259 35.74 4.98 -2.98
CA PRO A 259 35.38 4.69 -1.59
C PRO A 259 35.05 5.93 -0.74
N GLU A 260 35.82 7.02 -0.86
CA GLU A 260 35.60 8.26 -0.12
C GLU A 260 34.29 9.00 -0.51
N VAL A 261 33.79 8.74 -1.72
CA VAL A 261 32.48 9.21 -2.17
C VAL A 261 31.39 8.29 -1.62
N GLN A 262 31.60 6.97 -1.62
CA GLN A 262 30.66 6.00 -1.05
C GLN A 262 30.40 6.28 0.44
N GLU A 263 31.45 6.61 1.21
CA GLU A 263 31.38 7.00 2.63
C GLU A 263 30.48 8.23 2.91
N LYS A 264 30.00 8.92 1.87
CA LYS A 264 29.05 10.05 1.99
C LYS A 264 27.59 9.63 1.95
N TYR A 265 27.33 8.33 1.79
CA TYR A 265 26.02 7.73 1.73
C TYR A 265 25.86 6.68 2.83
N GLU A 266 24.69 6.65 3.46
CA GLU A 266 24.23 5.54 4.30
C GLU A 266 22.87 5.12 3.75
N LEU A 267 22.70 3.84 3.45
CA LEU A 267 21.50 3.26 2.85
C LEU A 267 20.81 2.39 3.91
N HIS A 268 19.52 2.62 4.11
CA HIS A 268 18.68 1.89 5.07
C HIS A 268 17.33 1.58 4.43
N ASP A 269 16.58 0.64 4.99
CA ASP A 269 15.19 0.43 4.57
C ASP A 269 14.31 1.65 4.85
N CYS A 270 13.21 1.74 4.10
CA CYS A 270 12.35 2.90 4.12
C CYS A 270 11.23 2.77 5.15
N TYR A 271 11.54 3.12 6.39
CA TYR A 271 10.55 3.24 7.45
C TYR A 271 9.84 4.60 7.42
N VAL A 272 8.51 4.58 7.32
CA VAL A 272 7.66 5.77 7.44
C VAL A 272 6.86 5.67 8.72
N TYR A 273 7.20 6.52 9.69
CA TYR A 273 6.50 6.61 10.97
C TYR A 273 5.35 7.59 10.90
N VAL A 274 4.28 7.30 11.65
CA VAL A 274 3.19 8.24 11.90
C VAL A 274 3.07 8.45 13.39
N ASP A 275 3.08 9.72 13.81
CA ASP A 275 2.92 10.08 15.21
C ASP A 275 1.52 9.74 15.70
N LEU A 276 1.41 8.89 16.72
CA LEU A 276 0.16 8.53 17.38
C LEU A 276 -0.33 9.66 18.30
N THR A 277 -0.79 10.76 17.72
CA THR A 277 -1.36 11.86 18.52
C THR A 277 -2.78 11.50 18.99
N PRO A 278 -3.25 12.07 20.12
CA PRO A 278 -4.62 11.88 20.58
C PRO A 278 -5.68 12.23 19.53
N GLU A 279 -5.43 13.26 18.71
CA GLU A 279 -6.34 13.69 17.64
C GLU A 279 -6.43 12.64 16.52
N LEU A 280 -5.30 12.05 16.13
CA LEU A 280 -5.26 11.00 15.12
C LEU A 280 -5.98 9.73 15.60
N ILE A 281 -5.75 9.35 16.85
CA ILE A 281 -6.43 8.21 17.49
C ILE A 281 -7.94 8.45 17.50
N GLN A 282 -8.37 9.61 17.99
CA GLN A 282 -9.78 9.97 18.07
C GLN A 282 -10.44 10.04 16.68
N TYR A 283 -9.74 10.53 15.67
CA TYR A 283 -10.22 10.56 14.28
C TYR A 283 -10.53 9.16 13.78
N TRP A 284 -9.58 8.24 13.89
CA TRP A 284 -9.76 6.87 13.41
C TRP A 284 -10.76 6.07 14.22
N GLU A 285 -10.81 6.27 15.54
CA GLU A 285 -11.84 5.66 16.38
C GLU A 285 -13.24 6.11 15.94
N ASN A 286 -13.44 7.41 15.73
CA ASN A 286 -14.70 7.96 15.24
C ASN A 286 -15.04 7.43 13.84
N PHE A 287 -14.07 7.35 12.94
CA PHE A 287 -14.26 6.79 11.61
C PHE A 287 -14.76 5.34 11.68
N ILE A 288 -14.12 4.49 12.49
CA ILE A 288 -14.49 3.08 12.66
C ILE A 288 -15.90 2.96 13.23
N ILE A 289 -16.21 3.71 14.30
CA ILE A 289 -17.52 3.69 14.97
C ILE A 289 -18.62 4.12 14.00
N ASN A 290 -18.44 5.27 13.33
CA ASN A 290 -19.45 5.82 12.43
C ASN A 290 -19.67 4.92 11.21
N THR A 291 -18.59 4.36 10.66
CA THR A 291 -18.68 3.43 9.52
C THR A 291 -19.42 2.16 9.92
N MET A 292 -19.13 1.58 11.08
CA MET A 292 -19.80 0.35 11.51
C MET A 292 -21.27 0.59 11.85
N LYS A 293 -21.61 1.74 12.45
CA LYS A 293 -23.00 2.14 12.66
C LYS A 293 -23.76 2.23 11.33
N MET A 294 -23.19 2.93 10.35
CA MET A 294 -23.76 3.04 9.00
C MET A 294 -23.96 1.66 8.35
N ILE A 295 -22.98 0.77 8.46
CA ILE A 295 -23.08 -0.61 7.97
C ILE A 295 -24.26 -1.33 8.61
N ARG A 296 -24.36 -1.32 9.96
CA ARG A 296 -25.44 -2.00 10.70
C ARG A 296 -26.82 -1.47 10.30
N ASP A 297 -26.96 -0.16 10.18
CA ASP A 297 -28.21 0.49 9.77
C ASP A 297 -28.62 0.06 8.35
N LYS A 298 -27.65 0.01 7.42
CA LYS A 298 -27.91 -0.47 6.04
C LYS A 298 -28.24 -1.96 6.00
N GLU A 299 -27.55 -2.79 6.77
CA GLU A 299 -27.83 -4.23 6.84
C GLU A 299 -29.25 -4.51 7.38
N ALA A 300 -29.68 -3.78 8.41
CA ALA A 300 -31.03 -3.87 8.94
C ALA A 300 -32.08 -3.43 7.90
N THR A 301 -31.90 -2.26 7.29
CA THR A 301 -32.80 -1.74 6.24
C THR A 301 -32.86 -2.68 5.03
N TYR A 302 -31.72 -3.26 4.64
CA TYR A 302 -31.64 -4.25 3.57
C TYR A 302 -32.50 -5.47 3.87
N ALA A 303 -32.45 -5.99 5.11
CA ALA A 303 -33.25 -7.14 5.53
C ALA A 303 -34.76 -6.84 5.51
N GLU A 304 -35.17 -5.64 5.98
CA GLU A 304 -36.56 -5.19 5.94
C GLU A 304 -37.09 -5.07 4.51
N LEU A 305 -36.34 -4.43 3.61
CA LEU A 305 -36.71 -4.26 2.21
C LEU A 305 -36.82 -5.63 1.50
N LYS A 306 -35.91 -6.56 1.80
CA LYS A 306 -36.00 -7.94 1.28
C LYS A 306 -37.25 -8.66 1.78
N ALA A 307 -37.56 -8.56 3.07
CA ALA A 307 -38.75 -9.16 3.65
C ALA A 307 -40.04 -8.59 3.04
N ALA A 308 -40.03 -7.31 2.65
CA ALA A 308 -41.14 -6.64 1.96
C ALA A 308 -41.20 -6.92 0.44
N GLY A 309 -40.30 -7.73 -0.12
CA GLY A 309 -40.23 -8.02 -1.56
C GLY A 309 -39.70 -6.88 -2.43
N LYS A 310 -39.09 -5.85 -1.83
CA LYS A 310 -38.57 -4.65 -2.50
C LYS A 310 -37.09 -4.81 -2.89
N TYR A 311 -36.80 -5.81 -3.70
CA TYR A 311 -35.42 -6.20 -4.02
C TYR A 311 -34.59 -5.10 -4.71
N ASP A 312 -35.22 -4.32 -5.60
CA ASP A 312 -34.52 -3.23 -6.31
C ASP A 312 -34.17 -2.06 -5.39
N GLU A 313 -35.05 -1.70 -4.45
CA GLU A 313 -34.77 -0.71 -3.41
C GLU A 313 -33.66 -1.21 -2.48
N ALA A 314 -33.69 -2.49 -2.11
CA ALA A 314 -32.69 -3.12 -1.26
C ALA A 314 -31.28 -3.12 -1.90
N ASP A 315 -31.19 -3.38 -3.19
CA ASP A 315 -29.92 -3.32 -3.93
C ASP A 315 -29.38 -1.88 -4.04
N LYS A 316 -30.26 -0.92 -4.36
CA LYS A 316 -29.91 0.50 -4.49
C LYS A 316 -29.45 1.17 -3.19
N LEU A 317 -29.78 0.61 -2.03
CA LEU A 317 -29.29 1.07 -0.73
C LEU A 317 -27.75 1.12 -0.64
N TRP A 318 -27.08 0.27 -1.43
CA TRP A 318 -25.63 0.09 -1.45
C TRP A 318 -24.94 0.80 -2.61
N TRP A 319 -25.68 1.52 -3.45
CA TRP A 319 -25.11 2.24 -4.58
C TRP A 319 -24.41 3.51 -4.10
N GLU A 320 -23.21 3.73 -4.60
CA GLU A 320 -22.49 4.99 -4.45
C GLU A 320 -23.09 6.09 -5.34
N ASP A 321 -22.88 7.34 -4.94
CA ASP A 321 -23.16 8.50 -5.79
C ASP A 321 -22.10 8.68 -6.90
N GLU A 322 -22.40 9.54 -7.87
CA GLU A 322 -21.54 9.80 -9.03
C GLU A 322 -20.18 10.38 -8.65
N GLU A 323 -20.12 11.20 -7.60
CA GLU A 323 -18.88 11.83 -7.11
C GLU A 323 -17.94 10.77 -6.51
N SER A 324 -18.48 9.89 -5.67
CA SER A 324 -17.76 8.77 -5.06
C SER A 324 -17.25 7.79 -6.12
N LEU A 325 -18.08 7.44 -7.12
CA LEU A 325 -17.68 6.58 -8.24
C LEU A 325 -16.58 7.23 -9.09
N LYS A 326 -16.65 8.55 -9.30
CA LYS A 326 -15.62 9.29 -10.03
C LYS A 326 -14.30 9.27 -9.25
N LYS A 327 -14.33 9.60 -7.96
CA LYS A 327 -13.14 9.60 -7.07
C LYS A 327 -12.46 8.23 -7.04
N GLN A 328 -13.25 7.16 -6.98
CA GLN A 328 -12.73 5.77 -6.89
C GLN A 328 -12.58 5.06 -8.24
N SER A 329 -12.79 5.76 -9.36
CA SER A 329 -12.88 5.12 -10.69
C SER A 329 -11.65 4.29 -11.06
N TYR A 330 -10.44 4.74 -10.70
CA TYR A 330 -9.21 3.98 -10.94
C TYR A 330 -9.17 2.68 -10.13
N TYR A 331 -9.42 2.75 -8.81
CA TYR A 331 -9.47 1.58 -7.93
C TYR A 331 -10.53 0.59 -8.43
N LEU A 332 -11.76 1.06 -8.68
CA LEU A 332 -12.86 0.21 -9.12
C LEU A 332 -12.61 -0.43 -10.48
N THR A 333 -11.85 0.24 -11.36
CA THR A 333 -11.55 -0.28 -12.69
C THR A 333 -10.36 -1.25 -12.68
N ASN A 334 -9.32 -0.99 -11.90
CA ASN A 334 -8.04 -1.69 -12.00
C ASN A 334 -7.70 -2.60 -10.80
N LEU A 335 -8.21 -2.28 -9.60
CA LEU A 335 -7.80 -2.94 -8.34
C LEU A 335 -8.95 -3.72 -7.68
N CYS A 336 -10.20 -3.31 -7.88
CA CYS A 336 -11.36 -3.99 -7.32
C CYS A 336 -11.50 -5.40 -7.89
N GLY A 337 -11.72 -6.38 -6.99
CA GLY A 337 -11.93 -7.79 -7.32
C GLY A 337 -13.25 -8.09 -8.04
N TYR A 338 -14.11 -7.09 -8.23
CA TYR A 338 -15.37 -7.22 -8.95
C TYR A 338 -15.36 -6.40 -10.24
N SER A 339 -15.65 -7.06 -11.36
CA SER A 339 -15.78 -6.41 -12.66
C SER A 339 -17.11 -5.65 -12.79
N THR A 340 -17.23 -4.81 -13.83
CA THR A 340 -18.50 -4.14 -14.19
C THR A 340 -19.64 -5.11 -14.52
N LYS A 341 -19.36 -6.41 -14.72
CA LYS A 341 -20.39 -7.45 -14.83
C LYS A 341 -21.16 -7.63 -13.51
N LEU A 342 -20.49 -7.48 -12.37
CA LEU A 342 -21.07 -7.62 -11.04
C LEU A 342 -21.31 -6.26 -10.36
N TYR A 343 -20.44 -5.28 -10.60
CA TYR A 343 -20.46 -3.94 -10.00
C TYR A 343 -21.45 -3.01 -10.72
N LYS A 344 -22.74 -3.12 -10.37
CA LYS A 344 -23.83 -2.40 -11.06
C LYS A 344 -23.70 -0.87 -11.03
N PRO A 345 -23.35 -0.20 -9.91
CA PRO A 345 -23.23 1.26 -9.89
C PRO A 345 -22.15 1.76 -10.85
N LEU A 346 -20.96 1.16 -10.82
CA LEU A 346 -19.87 1.47 -11.75
C LEU A 346 -20.30 1.25 -13.21
N LYS A 347 -20.96 0.14 -13.51
CA LYS A 347 -21.46 -0.12 -14.87
C LYS A 347 -22.42 0.98 -15.33
N ALA A 348 -23.39 1.35 -14.50
CA ALA A 348 -24.34 2.41 -14.82
C ALA A 348 -23.65 3.76 -15.04
N TYR A 349 -22.64 4.09 -14.23
CA TYR A 349 -21.84 5.30 -14.36
C TYR A 349 -21.05 5.34 -15.68
N LEU A 350 -20.36 4.25 -16.04
CA LEU A 350 -19.59 4.16 -17.28
C LEU A 350 -20.50 4.21 -18.51
N ASP A 351 -21.60 3.46 -18.50
CA ASP A 351 -22.59 3.47 -19.59
C ASP A 351 -23.17 4.89 -19.80
N ALA A 352 -23.39 5.65 -18.72
CA ALA A 352 -23.84 7.04 -18.79
C ALA A 352 -22.77 7.99 -19.37
N GLN A 353 -21.50 7.77 -19.05
CA GLN A 353 -20.40 8.55 -19.64
C GLN A 353 -20.23 8.28 -21.14
N ASP A 354 -20.31 7.02 -21.56
CA ASP A 354 -20.23 6.66 -22.98
C ASP A 354 -21.41 7.20 -23.78
N ALA A 355 -22.61 7.22 -23.19
CA ALA A 355 -23.78 7.87 -23.79
C ALA A 355 -23.59 9.38 -23.95
N LYS A 356 -22.96 10.07 -22.99
CA LYS A 356 -22.60 11.49 -23.10
C LYS A 356 -21.60 11.72 -24.25
N LYS A 357 -20.58 10.87 -24.40
CA LYS A 357 -19.59 10.94 -25.49
C LYS A 357 -20.21 10.67 -26.87
N ASN A 358 -21.15 9.74 -26.97
CA ASN A 358 -21.82 9.40 -28.23
C ASN A 358 -22.97 10.35 -28.60
N GLY A 359 -23.54 11.07 -27.64
CA GLY A 359 -24.50 12.15 -27.88
C GLY A 359 -23.86 13.42 -28.46
N ASP A 360 -22.53 13.55 -28.34
CA ASP A 360 -21.74 14.71 -28.77
C ASP A 360 -21.11 14.54 -30.17
N ILE A 361 -21.55 13.53 -30.96
CA ILE A 361 -21.13 13.30 -32.36
C ILE A 361 -21.78 14.34 -33.32
N LEU A 362 -21.78 15.60 -32.93
CA LEU A 362 -21.82 16.78 -33.80
C LEU A 362 -20.70 17.79 -33.45
N GLY A 363 -19.84 17.49 -32.48
CA GLY A 363 -18.64 18.24 -32.12
C GLY A 363 -17.36 17.47 -32.47
N THR A 364 -16.46 18.15 -33.17
CA THR A 364 -15.11 17.77 -33.60
C THR A 364 -14.38 16.70 -32.77
N LYS A 365 -13.84 15.68 -33.47
CA LYS A 365 -12.75 14.81 -33.00
C LYS A 365 -11.60 15.64 -32.43
N ASN A 366 -11.22 15.38 -31.20
CA ASN A 366 -9.83 15.47 -30.76
C ASN A 366 -9.40 14.11 -30.19
N LYS A 367 -8.64 13.37 -31.01
CA LYS A 367 -7.68 12.39 -30.50
C LYS A 367 -6.51 13.21 -29.97
N GLN A 368 -6.47 13.46 -28.67
CA GLN A 368 -5.30 13.95 -27.97
C GLN A 368 -5.37 13.42 -26.55
N ASP A 369 -4.47 12.47 -26.27
CA ASP A 369 -3.72 12.35 -25.03
C ASP A 369 -4.52 12.53 -23.73
N GLU A 370 -5.25 11.49 -23.34
CA GLU A 370 -5.37 11.18 -21.90
C GLU A 370 -4.26 10.17 -21.56
N GLU A 371 -3.03 10.66 -21.62
CA GLU A 371 -1.93 10.08 -20.89
C GLU A 371 -2.27 10.25 -19.41
N TYR A 372 -2.94 9.25 -18.81
CA TYR A 372 -3.06 9.15 -17.37
C TYR A 372 -1.67 8.92 -16.81
N ASP A 373 -0.99 10.03 -16.53
CA ASP A 373 0.31 10.15 -15.90
C ASP A 373 0.27 9.40 -14.55
N ILE A 374 0.74 8.15 -14.53
CA ILE A 374 0.75 7.31 -13.31
C ILE A 374 1.73 7.85 -12.29
N ASP A 375 2.73 8.61 -12.74
CA ASP A 375 3.68 9.21 -11.84
C ASP A 375 3.03 10.34 -11.03
N ASN A 376 1.84 10.78 -11.44
CA ASN A 376 1.02 11.67 -10.66
C ASN A 376 -0.11 10.94 -9.89
N LEU A 377 0.28 10.38 -8.73
CA LEU A 377 -0.62 9.90 -7.68
C LEU A 377 -1.21 11.04 -6.81
N ASP A 378 -1.29 12.28 -7.30
CA ASP A 378 -1.78 13.44 -6.53
C ASP A 378 -3.22 13.25 -6.03
N TRP A 379 -4.01 12.33 -6.60
CA TRP A 379 -5.36 12.00 -6.11
C TRP A 379 -5.37 11.30 -4.75
N LEU A 380 -4.23 10.79 -4.26
CA LEU A 380 -4.07 10.37 -2.86
C LEU A 380 -3.87 11.55 -1.89
N ASN A 381 -3.67 12.77 -2.41
CA ASN A 381 -3.62 13.99 -1.60
C ASN A 381 -5.02 14.58 -1.31
N ASP A 382 -6.05 14.10 -2.02
CA ASP A 382 -7.46 14.50 -1.84
C ASP A 382 -8.30 13.41 -1.14
N LEU A 383 -7.65 12.38 -0.55
CA LEU A 383 -8.32 11.42 0.34
C LEU A 383 -8.59 12.02 1.71
#